data_AF-A0A6C0DX88-F1
#
_entry.id   AF-A0A6C0DX88-F1
#
_cell.length_a   1.000
_cell.length_b   1.000
_cell.length_c   1.000
_cell.angle_alpha   90.00
_cell.angle_beta   90.00
_cell.angle_gamma   90.00
#
_symmetry.space_group_name_H-M   'P 1'
#
loop_
_entity.id
_entity.type
_entity.pdbx_description
1 polymer ?
#
loop_
_entity_poly.entity_id
_entity_poly.type
_entity_poly.pdbx_seq_one_letter_code
_entity_poly.pdbx_strand_id
1 'polypeptide(L)'
;MSGNIKDTNVDIVKQEIESLLKDLENIKIKGDESPDDYLYNLGKKYANLKTTSSKLFEFTIKEFQKPNFNKSYFLKNLHMMLDSILNIQNSKISQYDASVKIGTSLAHQYIPHLKKK
;
A
#
# COMPACT_ATOMS: atom_id res chain seq x y z
N MET A 1 -1.75 -10.96 16.23
CA MET A 1 -0.29 -11.19 16.15
C MET A 1 0.38 -9.87 15.79
N SER A 2 1.25 -9.34 16.64
CA SER A 2 1.99 -8.10 16.37
C SER A 2 3.13 -8.40 15.42
N GLY A 3 2.98 -8.07 14.13
CA GLY A 3 4.05 -8.24 13.15
C GLY A 3 5.20 -7.30 13.48
N ASN A 4 6.36 -7.85 13.84
CA ASN A 4 7.56 -7.06 14.03
C ASN A 4 7.92 -6.38 12.71
N ILE A 5 8.21 -5.08 12.76
CA ILE A 5 8.78 -4.33 11.62
C ILE A 5 9.97 -5.09 11.02
N LYS A 6 10.73 -5.85 11.82
CA LYS A 6 11.88 -6.66 11.38
C LYS A 6 11.56 -7.82 10.43
N ASP A 7 10.35 -8.35 10.46
CA ASP A 7 10.00 -9.59 9.74
C ASP A 7 9.24 -9.33 8.44
N THR A 8 8.94 -8.06 8.14
CA THR A 8 8.20 -7.68 6.94
C THR A 8 9.10 -7.73 5.71
N ASN A 9 8.86 -8.66 4.78
CA ASN A 9 9.52 -8.62 3.48
C ASN A 9 8.91 -7.52 2.61
N VAL A 10 9.55 -6.35 2.64
CA VAL A 10 9.09 -5.13 1.96
C VAL A 10 8.93 -5.33 0.44
N ASP A 11 9.84 -6.06 -0.20
CA ASP A 11 9.83 -6.23 -1.65
C ASP A 11 8.65 -7.12 -2.09
N ILE A 12 8.35 -8.18 -1.33
CA ILE A 12 7.15 -9.01 -1.57
C ILE A 12 5.87 -8.15 -1.43
N VAL A 13 5.78 -7.33 -0.39
CA VAL A 13 4.59 -6.47 -0.18
C VAL A 13 4.40 -5.49 -1.34
N LYS A 14 5.47 -4.88 -1.86
CA LYS A 14 5.40 -4.01 -3.05
C LYS A 14 4.87 -4.77 -4.26
N GLN A 15 5.48 -5.91 -4.57
CA GLN A 15 5.11 -6.74 -5.73
C GLN A 15 3.66 -7.23 -5.64
N GLU A 16 3.22 -7.67 -4.47
CA GLU A 16 1.86 -8.17 -4.26
C GLU A 16 0.83 -7.04 -4.40
N ILE A 17 1.12 -5.83 -3.94
CA ILE A 17 0.22 -4.68 -4.13
C ILE A 17 0.15 -4.23 -5.59
N GLU A 18 1.28 -4.11 -6.27
CA GLU A 18 1.30 -3.75 -7.70
C GLU A 18 0.54 -4.79 -8.54
N SER A 19 0.73 -6.07 -8.23
CA SER A 19 0.01 -7.17 -8.87
C SER A 19 -1.49 -7.12 -8.55
N LEU A 20 -1.86 -6.87 -7.29
CA LEU A 20 -3.27 -6.74 -6.88
C LEU A 20 -3.96 -5.60 -7.64
N LEU A 21 -3.31 -4.44 -7.77
CA LEU A 21 -3.87 -3.32 -8.54
C LEU A 21 -4.04 -3.68 -10.02
N LYS A 22 -3.09 -4.40 -10.62
CA LYS A 22 -3.19 -4.87 -12.01
C LYS A 22 -4.36 -5.85 -12.19
N ASP A 23 -4.55 -6.76 -11.26
CA ASP A 23 -5.67 -7.70 -11.29
C ASP A 23 -7.02 -6.97 -11.14
N LEU A 24 -7.10 -6.00 -10.22
CA LEU A 24 -8.28 -5.16 -10.03
C LEU A 24 -8.62 -4.34 -11.29
N GLU A 25 -7.61 -3.82 -12.00
CA GLU A 25 -7.78 -3.16 -13.29
C GLU A 25 -8.34 -4.12 -14.35
N ASN A 26 -7.77 -5.31 -14.46
CA ASN A 26 -8.22 -6.33 -15.41
C ASN A 26 -9.68 -6.74 -15.15
N ILE A 27 -10.07 -6.88 -13.89
CA ILE A 27 -11.45 -7.20 -13.48
C ILE A 27 -12.40 -6.07 -13.87
N LYS A 28 -12.03 -4.81 -13.56
CA LYS A 28 -12.83 -3.62 -13.92
C LYS A 28 -13.06 -3.49 -15.42
N ILE A 29 -12.08 -3.90 -16.24
CA ILE A 29 -12.16 -3.89 -17.71
C ILE A 29 -13.08 -5.01 -18.24
N LYS A 30 -13.02 -6.21 -17.64
CA LYS A 30 -13.79 -7.37 -18.08
C LYS A 30 -15.28 -7.29 -17.70
N GLY A 31 -15.62 -6.61 -16.61
CA GLY A 31 -17.01 -6.31 -16.24
C GLY A 31 -17.86 -7.51 -15.81
N ASP A 32 -17.25 -8.67 -15.54
CA ASP A 32 -17.93 -9.97 -15.64
C ASP A 32 -18.08 -10.77 -14.32
N GLU A 33 -17.72 -10.20 -13.16
CA GLU A 33 -17.76 -10.96 -11.89
C GLU A 33 -18.48 -10.23 -10.74
N SER A 34 -19.25 -11.00 -9.97
CA SER A 34 -19.87 -10.58 -8.70
C SER A 34 -18.80 -10.09 -7.72
N PRO A 35 -19.01 -8.95 -7.02
CA PRO A 35 -18.03 -8.38 -6.09
C PRO A 35 -17.46 -9.34 -5.04
N ASP A 36 -18.27 -10.27 -4.53
CA ASP A 36 -17.91 -11.07 -3.36
C ASP A 36 -17.02 -12.28 -3.69
N ASP A 37 -17.25 -12.94 -4.83
CA ASP A 37 -16.50 -14.13 -5.22
C ASP A 37 -15.05 -13.80 -5.59
N TYR A 38 -14.82 -12.68 -6.28
CA TYR A 38 -13.46 -12.29 -6.64
C TYR A 38 -12.67 -11.78 -5.43
N LEU A 39 -13.29 -11.07 -4.48
CA LEU A 39 -12.61 -10.59 -3.27
C LEU A 39 -12.08 -11.77 -2.43
N TYR A 40 -12.85 -12.85 -2.36
CA TYR A 40 -12.40 -14.10 -1.76
C TYR A 40 -11.20 -14.70 -2.49
N ASN A 41 -11.25 -14.77 -3.83
CA ASN A 41 -10.15 -15.29 -4.66
C ASN A 41 -8.88 -14.43 -4.58
N LEU A 42 -9.00 -13.11 -4.61
CA LEU A 42 -7.88 -12.18 -4.38
C LEU A 42 -7.29 -12.37 -2.98
N GLY A 43 -8.14 -12.54 -1.96
CA GLY A 43 -7.68 -12.81 -0.59
C GLY A 43 -6.87 -14.10 -0.46
N LYS A 44 -7.18 -15.12 -1.27
CA LYS A 44 -6.40 -16.37 -1.37
C LYS A 44 -5.11 -16.17 -2.15
N LYS A 45 -5.16 -15.48 -3.29
CA LYS A 45 -4.00 -15.22 -4.16
C LYS A 45 -2.93 -14.38 -3.46
N TYR A 46 -3.36 -13.39 -2.68
CA TYR A 46 -2.50 -12.47 -1.93
C TYR A 46 -2.49 -12.80 -0.43
N ALA A 47 -2.43 -14.09 -0.09
CA ALA A 47 -2.48 -14.56 1.29
C ALA A 47 -1.33 -14.02 2.15
N ASN A 48 -0.12 -13.85 1.58
CA ASN A 48 1.00 -13.25 2.30
C ASN A 48 0.68 -11.80 2.67
N LEU A 49 0.33 -10.94 1.70
CA LEU A 49 -0.11 -9.57 1.95
C LEU A 49 -1.22 -9.51 3.00
N LYS A 50 -2.22 -10.39 2.93
CA LYS A 50 -3.33 -10.44 3.89
C LYS A 50 -2.88 -10.86 5.29
N THR A 51 -1.88 -11.75 5.37
CA THR A 51 -1.30 -12.22 6.65
C THR A 51 -0.36 -11.18 7.26
N THR A 52 0.50 -10.56 6.43
CA THR A 52 1.45 -9.52 6.82
C THR A 52 0.73 -8.22 7.16
N SER A 53 -0.28 -7.84 6.38
CA SER A 53 -1.05 -6.61 6.59
C SER A 53 -2.44 -6.68 5.93
N SER A 54 -3.39 -7.30 6.63
CA SER A 54 -4.80 -7.35 6.22
C SER A 54 -5.38 -5.95 5.97
N LYS A 55 -5.01 -4.98 6.81
CA LYS A 55 -5.43 -3.58 6.66
C LYS A 55 -4.93 -2.97 5.36
N LEU A 56 -3.70 -3.26 4.94
CA LEU A 56 -3.18 -2.75 3.67
C LEU A 56 -3.90 -3.37 2.48
N PHE A 57 -4.19 -4.68 2.54
CA PHE A 57 -5.00 -5.36 1.53
C PHE A 57 -6.39 -4.71 1.38
N GLU A 58 -7.13 -4.59 2.49
CA GLU A 58 -8.47 -3.98 2.52
C GLU A 58 -8.45 -2.51 2.08
N PHE A 59 -7.46 -1.75 2.55
CA PHE A 59 -7.29 -0.35 2.17
C PHE A 59 -7.02 -0.19 0.68
N THR A 60 -6.20 -1.05 0.08
CA THR A 60 -5.88 -1.01 -1.35
C THR A 60 -7.13 -1.21 -2.20
N ILE A 61 -7.95 -2.21 -1.85
CA ILE A 61 -9.23 -2.47 -2.52
C ILE A 61 -10.16 -1.27 -2.38
N LYS A 62 -10.30 -0.74 -1.16
CA LYS A 62 -11.17 0.40 -0.87
C LYS A 62 -10.76 1.66 -1.62
N GLU A 63 -9.46 1.97 -1.67
CA GLU A 63 -8.96 3.12 -2.43
C GLU A 63 -9.16 2.93 -3.94
N PHE A 64 -8.92 1.73 -4.46
CA PHE A 64 -9.11 1.41 -5.87
C PHE A 64 -10.57 1.60 -6.34
N GLN A 65 -11.53 1.30 -5.48
CA GLN A 65 -12.96 1.47 -5.77
C GLN A 65 -13.40 2.94 -5.85
N LYS A 66 -12.57 3.90 -5.40
CA LYS A 66 -12.91 5.32 -5.48
C LYS A 66 -12.91 5.81 -6.93
N PRO A 67 -13.86 6.68 -7.33
CA PRO A 67 -13.92 7.20 -8.70
C PRO A 67 -12.63 7.92 -9.16
N ASN A 68 -11.95 8.60 -8.23
CA ASN A 68 -10.76 9.40 -8.49
C ASN A 68 -9.47 8.71 -8.01
N PHE A 69 -9.43 7.38 -8.02
CA PHE A 69 -8.24 6.64 -7.63
C PHE A 69 -7.06 7.00 -8.56
N ASN A 70 -5.98 7.52 -7.98
CA ASN A 70 -4.74 7.79 -8.69
C ASN A 70 -3.68 6.74 -8.29
N LYS A 71 -3.50 5.74 -9.15
CA LYS A 71 -2.55 4.63 -8.94
C LYS A 71 -1.12 5.10 -8.71
N SER A 72 -0.63 6.04 -9.51
CA SER A 72 0.75 6.54 -9.39
C SER A 72 0.97 7.21 -8.03
N TYR A 73 0.01 8.04 -7.61
CA TYR A 73 0.06 8.71 -6.33
C TYR A 73 -0.03 7.73 -5.15
N PHE A 74 -0.93 6.75 -5.24
CA PHE A 74 -1.05 5.68 -4.25
C PHE A 74 0.25 4.88 -4.10
N LEU A 75 0.81 4.39 -5.21
CA LEU A 75 2.07 3.61 -5.21
C LEU A 75 3.25 4.43 -4.69
N LYS A 76 3.35 5.71 -5.07
CA LYS A 76 4.39 6.61 -4.56
C LYS A 76 4.36 6.71 -3.03
N ASN A 77 3.18 6.88 -2.45
CA ASN A 77 3.03 7.00 -1.00
C ASN A 77 3.30 5.66 -0.31
N LEU A 78 2.81 4.56 -0.88
CA LEU A 78 3.08 3.22 -0.36
C LEU A 78 4.59 2.90 -0.36
N HIS A 79 5.28 3.14 -1.47
CA HIS A 79 6.72 2.90 -1.59
C HIS A 79 7.50 3.71 -0.57
N MET A 80 7.14 4.98 -0.36
CA MET A 80 7.76 5.82 0.67
C MET A 80 7.63 5.21 2.08
N MET A 81 6.46 4.69 2.43
CA MET A 81 6.23 4.04 3.73
C MET A 81 7.02 2.74 3.85
N LEU A 82 6.96 1.88 2.83
CA LEU A 82 7.64 0.59 2.79
C LEU A 82 9.18 0.75 2.78
N ASP A 83 9.72 1.71 2.04
CA ASP A 83 11.15 2.04 2.07
C ASP A 83 11.59 2.57 3.44
N SER A 84 10.72 3.30 4.14
CA SER A 84 11.01 3.75 5.50
C SER A 84 11.07 2.57 6.48
N ILE A 85 10.16 1.59 6.33
CA ILE A 85 10.23 0.32 7.07
C ILE A 85 11.54 -0.40 6.78
N LEU A 86 11.92 -0.54 5.50
CA LEU A 86 13.19 -1.16 5.11
C LEU A 86 14.41 -0.44 5.69
N ASN A 87 14.39 0.89 5.74
CA ASN A 87 15.46 1.68 6.34
C ASN A 87 15.53 1.51 7.87
N ILE A 88 14.39 1.36 8.55
CA ILE A 88 14.34 1.02 9.98
C ILE A 88 14.91 -0.39 10.21
N GLN A 89 14.49 -1.37 9.41
CA GLN A 89 14.98 -2.76 9.49
C GLN A 89 16.50 -2.82 9.36
N ASN A 90 17.05 -2.08 8.39
CA ASN A 90 18.48 -1.98 8.15
C ASN A 90 19.21 -1.04 9.13
N SER A 91 18.53 -0.53 10.15
CA SER A 91 19.09 0.40 11.14
C SER A 91 19.72 1.67 10.53
N LYS A 92 19.27 2.07 9.34
CA LYS A 92 19.70 3.29 8.65
C LYS A 92 19.06 4.54 9.23
N ILE A 93 17.84 4.43 9.74
CA ILE A 93 17.07 5.52 10.37
C ILE A 93 16.30 4.98 11.57
N SER A 94 15.98 5.85 12.54
CA SER A 94 15.08 5.48 13.63
C SER A 94 13.61 5.50 13.18
N GLN A 95 12.73 4.89 13.99
CA GLN A 95 11.28 5.00 13.77
C GLN A 95 10.79 6.45 13.87
N TYR A 96 11.43 7.26 14.72
CA TYR A 96 11.14 8.69 14.84
C TYR A 96 11.47 9.41 13.53
N ASP A 97 12.68 9.21 13.00
CA ASP A 97 13.12 9.84 11.75
C ASP A 97 12.23 9.45 10.57
N ALA A 98 11.86 8.17 10.49
CA ALA A 98 10.90 7.67 9.50
C ALA A 98 9.55 8.38 9.61
N SER A 99 9.03 8.52 10.84
CA SER A 99 7.75 9.18 11.10
C SER A 99 7.77 10.66 10.73
N VAL A 100 8.86 11.38 11.09
CA VAL A 100 9.05 12.79 10.71
C VAL A 100 9.13 12.93 9.19
N LYS A 101 9.88 12.08 8.51
CA LYS A 101 10.03 12.11 7.05
C LYS A 101 8.70 11.88 6.34
N ILE A 102 7.96 10.83 6.72
CA ILE A 102 6.66 10.50 6.14
C ILE A 102 5.67 11.62 6.42
N GLY A 103 5.55 12.05 7.68
CA GLY A 103 4.63 13.11 8.09
C GLY A 103 4.90 14.42 7.35
N THR A 104 6.17 14.79 7.21
CA THR A 104 6.58 15.96 6.44
C THR A 104 6.20 15.82 4.96
N SER A 105 6.43 14.66 4.34
CA SER A 105 6.06 14.46 2.93
C SER A 105 4.56 14.54 2.71
N LEU A 106 3.76 13.88 3.56
CA LEU A 106 2.30 13.93 3.50
C LEU A 106 1.78 15.35 3.75
N ALA A 107 2.36 16.09 4.70
CA ALA A 107 1.99 17.48 4.95
C ALA A 107 2.15 18.34 3.68
N HIS A 108 3.27 18.24 2.97
CA HIS A 108 3.45 18.96 1.70
C HIS A 108 2.48 18.50 0.60
N GLN A 109 1.96 17.27 0.66
CA GLN A 109 1.00 16.78 -0.34
C GLN A 109 -0.43 17.26 -0.08
N TYR A 110 -0.85 17.30 1.19
CA TYR A 110 -2.25 17.51 1.57
C TYR A 110 -2.55 18.90 2.14
N ILE A 111 -1.57 19.58 2.74
CA ILE A 111 -1.78 20.92 3.31
C ILE A 111 -1.51 21.95 2.21
N PRO A 112 -2.52 22.70 1.72
CA PRO A 112 -2.38 23.57 0.55
C PRO A 112 -1.25 24.58 0.67
N HIS A 113 -1.09 25.19 1.84
CA HIS A 113 -0.05 26.19 2.11
C HIS A 113 1.37 25.61 2.17
N LEU A 114 1.51 24.29 2.26
CA LEU A 114 2.79 23.58 2.28
C LEU A 114 3.09 22.88 0.95
N LYS A 115 2.23 22.96 -0.06
CA LYS A 115 2.56 22.38 -1.38
C LYS A 115 3.76 23.09 -1.98
N LYS A 116 4.87 22.36 -2.17
CA LYS A 116 6.01 22.88 -2.94
C LYS A 116 5.54 23.10 -4.38
N LYS A 117 5.66 24.34 -4.85
CA LYS A 117 5.43 24.73 -6.25
C LYS A 117 6.45 24.07 -7.16
#